data_AF-A0A9D6R5M9-F1
#
_entry.id   AF-A0A9D6R5M9-F1
#
_cell.length_a   1.000
_cell.length_b   1.000
_cell.length_c   1.000
_cell.angle_alpha   90.00
_cell.angle_beta   90.00
_cell.angle_gamma   90.00
#
_symmetry.space_group_name_H-M   'P 1'
#
loop_
_entity.id
_entity.type
_entity.pdbx_description
1 polymer ?
#
loop_
_entity_poly.entity_id
_entity_poly.type
_entity_poly.pdbx_seq_one_letter_code
_entity_poly.pdbx_strand_id
1 'polypeptide(L)'
;MRPSNEMAEDVLLPEQYFDRWARRASDSPEKRLMFAVLLDAAMQVQGRKRKDAAAAEEWIRGTDCANAPFSFRSICEALDIEADYLARGLLSWSTRTAAMHHPAPLRQRRASHTPVTPRRRRGLALRKLIETRGTWRSRHVTA
;
A
#
# COMPACT_ATOMS: atom_id res chain seq x y z
N MET A 1 51.04 -29.48 23.23
CA MET A 1 50.50 -29.36 21.87
C MET A 1 49.08 -28.80 22.00
N ARG A 2 48.89 -27.50 21.79
CA ARG A 2 47.57 -26.84 21.87
C ARG A 2 47.16 -26.60 20.41
N PRO A 3 46.10 -27.23 19.87
CA PRO A 3 45.75 -26.98 18.48
C PRO A 3 45.39 -25.51 18.36
N SER A 4 46.10 -24.83 17.46
CA SER A 4 45.85 -23.46 17.06
C SER A 4 44.36 -23.34 16.73
N ASN A 5 43.65 -22.50 17.47
CA ASN A 5 42.32 -22.08 17.10
C ASN A 5 42.48 -21.25 15.81
N GLU A 6 42.40 -21.96 14.70
CA GLU A 6 42.33 -21.44 13.35
C GLU A 6 41.15 -20.46 13.33
N MET A 7 41.45 -19.19 13.15
CA MET A 7 40.47 -18.13 12.93
C MET A 7 39.91 -18.32 11.51
N ALA A 8 39.30 -19.47 11.25
CA ALA A 8 38.53 -19.69 10.05
C ALA A 8 37.29 -18.82 10.18
N GLU A 9 37.34 -17.62 9.62
CA GLU A 9 36.10 -16.90 9.32
C GLU A 9 35.33 -17.78 8.35
N ASP A 10 34.35 -18.51 8.86
CA ASP A 10 33.41 -19.27 8.04
C ASP A 10 32.77 -18.29 7.06
N VAL A 11 33.08 -18.44 5.77
CA VAL A 11 32.46 -17.66 4.70
C VAL A 11 30.99 -18.05 4.66
N LEU A 12 30.13 -17.21 5.23
CA LEU A 12 28.69 -17.43 5.24
C LEU A 12 28.10 -17.14 3.87
N LEU A 13 27.25 -18.03 3.39
CA LEU A 13 26.37 -17.73 2.27
C LEU A 13 25.39 -16.60 2.67
N PRO A 14 24.96 -15.75 1.73
CA PRO A 14 24.01 -14.68 2.01
C PRO A 14 22.78 -15.15 2.78
N GLU A 15 22.21 -16.30 2.40
CA GLU A 15 21.03 -16.88 3.06
C GLU A 15 21.30 -17.22 4.52
N GLN A 16 22.47 -17.79 4.84
CA GLN A 16 22.87 -18.14 6.20
C GLN A 16 23.12 -16.90 7.06
N TYR A 17 23.70 -15.86 6.47
CA TYR A 17 23.89 -14.57 7.13
C TYR A 17 22.54 -13.96 7.52
N PHE A 18 21.59 -13.88 6.58
CA PHE A 18 20.27 -13.31 6.84
C PHE A 18 19.45 -14.12 7.83
N ASP A 19 19.54 -15.46 7.80
CA ASP A 19 18.87 -16.32 8.79
C ASP A 19 19.41 -16.09 10.20
N ARG A 20 20.74 -16.00 10.38
CA ARG A 20 21.35 -15.71 11.67
C ARG A 20 20.99 -14.31 12.15
N TRP A 21 21.01 -13.32 11.24
CA TRP A 21 20.63 -11.95 11.53
C TRP A 21 19.15 -11.83 11.95
N ALA A 22 18.24 -12.47 11.23
CA ALA A 22 16.80 -12.46 11.52
C ALA A 22 16.50 -13.10 12.89
N ARG A 23 17.20 -14.18 13.25
CA ARG A 23 17.12 -14.77 14.59
C ARG A 23 17.53 -13.75 15.66
N ARG A 24 18.68 -13.08 15.49
CA ARG A 24 19.16 -12.04 16.41
C ARG A 24 18.22 -10.84 16.52
N ALA A 25 17.61 -10.42 15.40
CA ALA A 25 16.58 -9.39 15.38
C ALA A 25 15.30 -9.83 16.11
N SER A 26 15.09 -11.13 16.29
CA SER A 26 13.93 -11.71 16.98
C SER A 26 14.14 -12.05 18.46
N ASP A 27 15.37 -11.93 18.97
CA ASP A 27 15.75 -12.34 20.34
C ASP A 27 15.03 -11.55 21.46
N SER A 28 14.55 -10.33 21.18
CA SER A 28 13.79 -9.52 22.13
C SER A 28 12.44 -9.08 21.57
N PRO A 29 11.38 -8.95 22.41
CA PRO A 29 10.08 -8.47 21.95
C PRO A 29 10.15 -7.07 21.34
N GLU A 30 11.02 -6.20 21.86
CA GLU A 30 11.25 -4.85 21.34
C GLU A 30 11.88 -4.90 19.95
N LYS A 31 12.92 -5.73 19.74
CA LYS A 31 13.56 -5.87 18.42
C LYS A 31 12.63 -6.49 17.39
N ARG A 32 11.76 -7.43 17.80
CA ARG A 32 10.69 -7.96 16.92
C ARG A 32 9.74 -6.86 16.48
N LEU A 33 9.35 -5.98 17.39
CA LEU A 33 8.50 -4.84 17.06
C LEU A 33 9.24 -3.87 16.11
N MET A 34 10.50 -3.55 16.38
CA MET A 34 11.31 -2.69 15.51
C MET A 34 11.46 -3.27 14.10
N PHE A 35 11.70 -4.58 13.99
CA PHE A 35 11.76 -5.27 12.70
C PHE A 35 10.41 -5.27 11.98
N ALA A 36 9.30 -5.46 12.71
CA ALA A 36 7.95 -5.39 12.14
C ALA A 36 7.63 -4.00 11.59
N VAL A 37 7.98 -2.93 12.32
CA VAL A 37 7.83 -1.53 11.86
C VAL A 37 8.66 -1.29 10.60
N LEU A 38 9.91 -1.76 10.58
CA LEU A 38 10.78 -1.63 9.41
C LEU A 38 10.22 -2.35 8.18
N LEU A 39 9.72 -3.59 8.36
CA LEU A 39 9.15 -4.38 7.28
C LEU A 39 7.87 -3.74 6.73
N ASP A 40 7.00 -3.22 7.60
CA ASP A 40 5.79 -2.51 7.20
C ASP A 40 6.13 -1.27 6.35
N ALA A 41 7.08 -0.45 6.79
CA ALA A 41 7.56 0.69 6.01
C ALA A 41 8.11 0.26 4.64
N ALA A 42 8.90 -0.81 4.59
CA ALA A 42 9.41 -1.36 3.32
C ALA A 42 8.28 -1.82 2.39
N MET A 43 7.24 -2.47 2.93
CA MET A 43 6.06 -2.87 2.16
C MET A 43 5.27 -1.66 1.63
N GLN A 44 5.15 -0.59 2.42
CA GLN A 44 4.49 0.65 1.99
C GLN A 44 5.24 1.33 0.84
N VAL A 45 6.58 1.38 0.90
CA VAL A 45 7.44 1.93 -0.16
C VAL A 45 7.36 1.12 -1.47
N GLN A 46 7.18 -0.20 -1.37
CA GLN A 46 7.00 -1.08 -2.54
C GLN A 46 5.56 -1.09 -3.08
N GLY A 47 4.59 -0.66 -2.27
CA GLY A 47 3.17 -0.78 -2.52
C GLY A 47 2.64 0.13 -3.61
N ARG A 48 1.44 -0.18 -4.11
CA ARG A 48 0.76 0.58 -5.18
C ARG A 48 0.06 1.86 -4.71
N LYS A 49 -0.19 2.03 -3.40
CA LYS A 49 -0.91 3.18 -2.85
C LYS A 49 0.09 4.32 -2.55
N ARG A 50 0.07 5.35 -3.41
CA ARG A 50 0.97 6.53 -3.34
C ARG A 50 0.99 7.25 -1.99
N LYS A 51 -0.15 7.30 -1.27
CA LYS A 51 -0.26 8.05 0.00
C LYS A 51 0.52 7.37 1.13
N ASP A 52 0.37 6.05 1.25
CA ASP A 52 1.03 5.26 2.29
C ASP A 52 2.56 5.24 2.04
N ALA A 53 2.95 5.11 0.76
CA ALA A 53 4.35 5.19 0.35
C ALA A 53 5.02 6.53 0.71
N ALA A 54 4.34 7.67 0.53
CA ALA A 54 4.92 8.99 0.82
C ALA A 54 5.21 9.18 2.33
N ALA A 55 4.31 8.70 3.20
CA ALA A 55 4.52 8.75 4.64
C ALA A 55 5.70 7.87 5.08
N ALA A 56 5.80 6.65 4.50
CA ALA A 56 6.92 5.75 4.76
C ALA A 56 8.26 6.31 4.25
N GLU A 57 8.29 6.93 3.07
CA GLU A 57 9.48 7.59 2.55
C GLU A 57 9.96 8.72 3.45
N GLU A 58 9.03 9.54 3.97
CA GLU A 58 9.39 10.64 4.86
C GLU A 58 9.97 10.13 6.19
N TRP A 59 9.36 9.08 6.74
CA TRP A 59 9.89 8.40 7.92
C TRP A 59 11.30 7.84 7.69
N ILE A 60 11.59 7.26 6.51
CA ILE A 60 12.91 6.75 6.13
C ILE A 60 13.95 7.87 5.98
N ARG A 61 13.55 9.03 5.42
CA ARG A 61 14.46 10.19 5.29
C ARG A 61 14.90 10.72 6.66
N GLY A 62 14.14 10.43 7.73
CA GLY A 62 14.54 10.76 9.09
C GLY A 62 14.57 12.27 9.35
N THR A 63 13.78 13.04 8.59
CA THR A 63 13.79 14.52 8.61
C THR A 63 13.43 15.10 9.98
N ASP A 64 12.59 14.40 10.75
CA ASP A 64 11.95 15.03 11.92
C ASP A 64 12.58 14.67 13.26
N CYS A 65 13.16 13.47 13.46
CA CYS A 65 13.62 13.01 14.78
C CYS A 65 14.60 11.82 14.72
N ALA A 66 15.89 12.05 14.44
CA ALA A 66 16.89 10.96 14.37
C ALA A 66 17.09 10.17 15.69
N ASN A 67 16.67 10.72 16.83
CA ASN A 67 16.85 10.12 18.17
C ASN A 67 15.53 9.70 18.83
N ALA A 68 14.39 9.75 18.13
CA ALA A 68 13.13 9.29 18.69
C ALA A 68 13.10 7.76 18.78
N PRO A 69 12.45 7.18 19.82
CA PRO A 69 12.16 5.76 19.84
C PRO A 69 11.34 5.41 18.58
N PHE A 70 11.72 4.35 17.87
CA PHE A 70 11.14 3.97 16.57
C PHE A 70 11.36 4.97 15.42
N SER A 71 12.34 5.86 15.52
CA SER A 71 12.89 6.51 14.33
C SER A 71 13.56 5.46 13.43
N PHE A 72 13.59 5.70 12.12
CA PHE A 72 14.26 4.81 11.17
C PHE A 72 15.72 4.54 11.58
N ARG A 73 16.45 5.58 11.99
CA ARG A 73 17.86 5.48 12.40
C ARG A 73 18.04 4.67 13.69
N SER A 74 17.21 4.93 14.71
CA SER A 74 17.24 4.18 15.97
C SER A 74 16.87 2.71 15.79
N ILE A 75 15.95 2.40 14.87
CA ILE A 75 15.62 1.02 14.51
C ILE A 75 16.80 0.34 13.81
N CYS A 76 17.42 1.00 12.83
CA CYS A 76 18.58 0.45 12.13
C CYS A 76 19.74 0.18 13.09
N GLU A 77 20.01 1.11 14.02
CA GLU A 77 21.03 0.95 15.06
C GLU A 77 20.73 -0.25 15.98
N ALA A 78 19.49 -0.38 16.48
CA ALA A 78 19.09 -1.49 17.35
C ALA A 78 19.14 -2.87 16.67
N LEU A 79 18.97 -2.89 15.35
CA LEU A 79 18.99 -4.08 14.50
C LEU A 79 20.35 -4.34 13.83
N ASP A 80 21.37 -3.53 14.12
CA ASP A 80 22.73 -3.66 13.54
C ASP A 80 22.72 -3.55 12.00
N ILE A 81 21.92 -2.61 11.46
CA ILE A 81 21.81 -2.28 10.04
C ILE A 81 22.39 -0.89 9.77
N GLU A 82 23.13 -0.74 8.67
CA GLU A 82 23.57 0.57 8.20
C GLU A 82 22.39 1.35 7.61
N ALA A 83 21.98 2.40 8.31
CA ALA A 83 20.77 3.17 8.02
C ALA A 83 20.83 3.86 6.66
N ASP A 84 21.96 4.48 6.31
CA ASP A 84 22.07 5.25 5.08
C ASP A 84 22.02 4.33 3.85
N TYR A 85 22.62 3.15 3.94
CA TYR A 85 22.59 2.11 2.92
C TYR A 85 21.18 1.58 2.71
N LEU A 86 20.48 1.23 3.79
CA LEU A 86 19.12 0.75 3.69
C LEU A 86 18.17 1.83 3.14
N ALA A 87 18.31 3.09 3.57
CA ALA A 87 17.52 4.20 3.07
C ALA A 87 17.72 4.41 1.57
N ARG A 88 18.97 4.41 1.08
CA ARG A 88 19.26 4.50 -0.36
C ARG A 88 18.59 3.37 -1.14
N GLY A 89 18.67 2.14 -0.63
CA GLY A 89 18.03 0.98 -1.24
C GLY A 89 16.51 1.13 -1.35
N LEU A 90 15.84 1.43 -0.23
CA LEU A 90 14.39 1.58 -0.15
C LEU A 90 13.87 2.72 -1.03
N LEU A 91 14.49 3.90 -0.96
CA LEU A 91 14.08 5.07 -1.74
C LEU A 91 14.33 4.91 -3.25
N SER A 92 15.37 4.17 -3.65
CA SER A 92 15.62 3.86 -5.07
C SER A 92 14.55 2.93 -5.65
N TRP A 93 13.98 2.04 -4.83
CA TRP A 93 12.93 1.12 -5.26
C TRP A 93 11.65 1.90 -5.57
N SER A 94 11.19 2.78 -4.68
CA SER A 94 9.99 3.61 -4.93
C SER A 94 10.04 4.34 -6.27
N THR A 95 11.21 4.91 -6.59
CA THR A 95 11.43 5.63 -7.86
C THR A 95 11.25 4.69 -9.07
N ARG A 96 11.78 3.47 -8.99
CA ARG A 96 11.64 2.44 -10.05
C ARG A 96 10.21 1.96 -10.20
N THR A 97 9.50 1.66 -9.13
CA THR A 97 8.10 1.24 -9.19
C THR A 97 7.20 2.35 -9.71
N ALA A 98 7.45 3.61 -9.33
CA ALA A 98 6.77 4.77 -9.91
C ALA A 98 6.96 4.85 -11.43
N ALA A 99 8.19 4.67 -11.93
CA ALA A 99 8.50 4.67 -13.35
C ALA A 99 7.85 3.50 -14.12
N MET A 100 7.81 2.30 -13.52
CA MET A 100 7.14 1.13 -14.12
C MET A 100 5.61 1.21 -14.09
N HIS A 101 5.04 1.96 -13.15
CA HIS A 101 3.59 2.13 -12.99
C HIS A 101 3.03 3.38 -13.66
N HIS A 102 3.80 4.11 -14.47
CA HIS A 102 3.20 5.07 -15.38
C HIS A 102 2.24 4.32 -16.31
N PRO A 103 0.92 4.52 -16.20
CA PRO A 103 0.02 3.93 -17.17
C PRO A 103 0.45 4.53 -18.50
N ALA A 104 0.94 3.69 -19.42
CA ALA A 104 1.08 4.07 -20.81
C ALA A 104 -0.20 4.83 -21.17
N PRO A 105 -0.11 6.02 -21.77
CA PRO A 105 -1.30 6.81 -22.04
C PRO A 105 -2.25 5.87 -22.76
N LEU A 106 -3.40 5.59 -22.15
CA LEU A 106 -4.46 4.86 -22.82
C LEU A 106 -4.74 5.70 -24.04
N ARG A 107 -4.18 5.28 -25.18
CA ARG A 107 -4.41 5.90 -26.47
C ARG A 107 -5.85 5.59 -26.71
N GLN A 108 -6.72 6.46 -26.20
CA GLN A 108 -8.16 6.39 -26.30
C GLN A 108 -8.36 6.40 -27.81
N ARG A 109 -8.48 5.21 -28.41
CA ARG A 109 -8.92 5.09 -29.79
C ARG A 109 -10.22 5.86 -29.74
N ARG A 110 -10.23 7.07 -30.32
CA ARG A 110 -11.46 7.80 -30.55
C ARG A 110 -12.30 6.81 -31.32
N ALA A 111 -13.20 6.12 -30.63
CA ALA A 111 -14.25 5.40 -31.28
C ALA A 111 -14.90 6.49 -32.12
N SER A 112 -14.84 6.36 -33.44
CA SER A 112 -15.62 7.19 -34.32
C SER A 112 -17.08 6.94 -33.93
N HIS A 113 -17.63 7.82 -33.09
CA HIS A 113 -19.04 7.80 -32.71
C HIS A 113 -19.82 8.07 -34.00
N THR A 114 -20.22 7.02 -34.72
CA THR A 114 -21.31 7.13 -35.67
C THR A 114 -22.57 7.41 -34.84
N PRO A 115 -23.23 8.58 -34.98
CA PRO A 115 -24.42 8.86 -34.23
C PRO A 115 -25.51 7.88 -34.69
N VAL A 116 -25.90 6.96 -33.81
CA VAL A 116 -27.11 6.14 -34.00
C VAL A 116 -28.29 7.08 -33.78
N THR A 117 -28.88 7.58 -34.86
CA THR A 117 -30.08 8.39 -34.80
C THR A 117 -31.26 7.54 -34.31
N PRO A 118 -31.96 7.91 -33.23
CA PRO A 118 -33.15 7.20 -32.81
C PRO A 118 -34.25 7.37 -33.86
N ARG A 119 -34.79 6.24 -34.34
CA ARG A 119 -35.88 6.18 -35.30
C ARG A 119 -37.16 6.75 -34.67
N ARG A 120 -37.52 7.95 -35.10
CA ARG A 120 -38.73 8.70 -34.74
C ARG A 120 -39.98 7.82 -34.92
N ARG A 121 -40.56 7.27 -33.84
CA ARG A 121 -41.93 6.72 -33.89
C ARG A 121 -42.91 7.88 -33.83
N ARG A 122 -43.66 8.07 -34.92
CA ARG A 122 -44.81 8.98 -35.04
C ARG A 122 -46.05 8.33 -34.40
N GLY A 123 -46.82 9.14 -33.66
CA GLY A 123 -48.22 8.89 -33.29
C GLY A 123 -48.42 7.94 -32.12
N LEU A 124 -49.38 8.11 -31.22
CA LEU A 124 -50.63 8.86 -31.28
C LEU A 124 -50.99 9.35 -29.87
N ALA A 125 -51.52 10.56 -29.79
CA ALA A 125 -52.19 11.07 -28.61
C ALA A 125 -53.47 10.26 -28.31
N LEU A 126 -53.73 9.98 -27.04
CA LEU A 126 -55.09 9.78 -26.55
C LEU A 126 -55.17 10.29 -25.11
N ARG A 127 -55.56 11.57 -25.03
CA ARG A 127 -56.15 12.18 -23.84
C ARG A 127 -57.58 11.66 -23.74
N LYS A 128 -57.95 11.05 -22.62
CA LYS A 128 -59.33 11.03 -22.06
C LYS A 128 -59.18 10.92 -20.53
N LEU A 129 -59.49 12.03 -19.84
CA LEU A 129 -60.70 12.25 -19.01
C LEU A 129 -60.53 11.63 -17.62
N ILE A 130 -60.22 12.40 -16.58
CA ILE A 130 -61.15 13.18 -15.73
C ILE A 130 -62.25 12.32 -15.07
N GLU A 131 -62.17 12.35 -13.73
CA GLU A 131 -63.20 12.08 -12.72
C GLU A 131 -63.81 10.68 -12.59
N THR A 132 -63.64 10.09 -11.41
CA THR A 132 -64.74 10.11 -10.43
C THR A 132 -64.20 10.13 -8.98
N ARG A 133 -64.79 11.03 -8.20
CA ARG A 133 -64.78 11.08 -6.74
C ARG A 133 -65.53 9.86 -6.17
N GLY A 134 -65.23 9.49 -4.92
CA GLY A 134 -66.14 8.69 -4.09
C GLY A 134 -65.43 7.60 -3.30
N THR A 135 -64.87 7.93 -2.13
CA THR A 135 -65.51 7.63 -0.83
C THR A 135 -65.79 6.15 -0.60
N TRP A 136 -64.96 5.46 0.19
CA TRP A 136 -65.48 4.51 1.17
C TRP A 136 -64.72 4.63 2.50
N ARG A 137 -65.56 4.85 3.49
CA ARG A 137 -65.33 5.18 4.89
C ARG A 137 -65.01 3.89 5.67
N SER A 138 -64.05 4.02 6.58
CA SER A 138 -63.94 3.43 7.92
C SER A 138 -64.62 2.08 8.20
N ARG A 139 -63.85 1.10 8.68
CA ARG A 139 -64.26 0.25 9.80
C ARG A 139 -63.07 0.02 10.74
N HIS A 140 -63.30 0.44 11.98
CA HIS A 140 -62.58 0.11 13.20
C HIS A 140 -62.51 -1.41 13.41
N VAL A 141 -61.56 -1.88 14.23
CA VAL A 141 -61.82 -2.65 15.47
C VAL A 141 -60.53 -2.82 16.27
N THR A 142 -60.67 -2.49 17.55
CA THR A 142 -59.81 -2.58 18.73
C THR A 142 -59.49 -4.01 19.16
N ALA A 143 -58.31 -4.20 19.78
CA ALA A 143 -58.13 -4.71 21.14
C ALA A 143 -56.66 -4.55 21.56
#